data_AF-A0AAV5H4V3-F1
#
_entry.id   AF-A0AAV5H4V3-F1
#
_cell.length_a   1.000
_cell.length_b   1.000
_cell.length_c   1.000
_cell.angle_alpha   90.00
_cell.angle_beta   90.00
_cell.angle_gamma   90.00
#
_symmetry.space_group_name_H-M   'P 1'
#
loop_
_entity.id
_entity.type
_entity.pdbx_description
1 polymer ?
#
loop_
_entity_poly.entity_id
_entity_poly.type
_entity_poly.pdbx_seq_one_letter_code
_entity_poly.pdbx_strand_id
1 'polypeptide(L)'
;MKFTVNYDMKERGLSTLFLYQYFTVDYQQRKNWDYKNLQQYLAKYRLHISESVRERYKKSHSVYEQLNDLEDSDSSFAVDRNNGIRYKGKKQNIRCRVPMNVVNIFKNLFISTLVYDAEKKTIPQGESIKFEFDTQNYTVCIVDLILYQPQNNPYFCYARNAISTLSVEAIGLNQYAIDKDKKIRDFYDRRQMSKWRDRSNLKKDNALDGKPGVYMLFNKDKGHIYIGKAKNLLNRIKQHSEDPKDPINDYTHYRYSVISEEYSELLYLIENAAIHDVAWIIDMPTAKVYTPSLSKKFSLTNCKLINNVEHQTRKQ
;
A
#
# COMPACT_ATOMS: atom_id res chain seq x y z
N MET A 1 26.26 -19.02 18.90
CA MET A 1 25.37 -19.67 19.90
C MET A 1 23.96 -19.30 19.53
N LYS A 2 23.05 -20.28 19.52
CA LYS A 2 21.73 -20.13 18.90
C LYS A 2 20.58 -20.20 19.89
N PHE A 3 19.59 -19.32 19.71
CA PHE A 3 18.33 -19.37 20.45
C PHE A 3 17.18 -18.81 19.63
N THR A 4 15.96 -19.22 19.98
CA THR A 4 14.76 -18.86 19.25
C THR A 4 13.90 -17.86 20.01
N VAL A 5 13.29 -16.94 19.27
CA VAL A 5 12.36 -15.92 19.76
C VAL A 5 11.10 -16.03 18.95
N ASN A 6 9.98 -16.37 19.60
CA ASN A 6 8.68 -16.39 18.95
C ASN A 6 8.00 -15.03 19.08
N TYR A 7 7.63 -14.41 17.97
CA TYR A 7 6.86 -13.18 17.95
C TYR A 7 5.44 -13.46 17.45
N ASP A 8 4.52 -13.62 18.39
CA ASP A 8 3.09 -13.68 18.11
C ASP A 8 2.56 -12.25 17.90
N MET A 9 1.90 -12.02 16.77
CA MET A 9 1.46 -10.70 16.36
C MET A 9 0.37 -10.12 17.28
N LYS A 10 -0.40 -10.98 17.94
CA LYS A 10 -1.48 -10.58 18.86
C LYS A 10 -0.94 -10.27 20.26
N GLU A 11 -0.05 -11.11 20.77
CA GLU A 11 0.42 -11.01 22.17
C GLU A 11 1.50 -9.94 22.36
N ARG A 12 2.40 -9.78 21.39
CA ARG A 12 3.60 -8.93 21.56
C ARG A 12 3.43 -7.49 21.07
N GLY A 13 2.23 -7.16 20.60
CA GLY A 13 1.78 -5.79 20.34
C GLY A 13 2.21 -5.26 18.98
N LEU A 14 1.24 -5.16 18.06
CA LEU A 14 1.39 -4.64 16.70
C LEU A 14 2.05 -3.26 16.64
N SER A 15 1.72 -2.37 17.58
CA SER A 15 2.29 -1.03 17.64
C SER A 15 3.79 -1.03 17.91
N THR A 16 4.33 -1.96 18.69
CA THR A 16 5.79 -2.01 18.92
C THR A 16 6.54 -2.28 17.63
N LEU A 17 6.12 -3.32 16.90
CA LEU A 17 6.76 -3.70 15.64
C LEU A 17 6.49 -2.69 14.51
N PHE A 18 5.22 -2.30 14.31
CA PHE A 18 4.82 -1.56 13.10
C PHE A 18 4.80 -0.04 13.24
N LEU A 19 4.61 0.48 14.46
CA LEU A 19 4.67 1.92 14.73
C LEU A 19 6.05 2.33 15.27
N TYR A 20 6.56 1.62 16.26
CA TYR A 20 7.83 1.98 16.91
C TYR A 20 9.06 1.31 16.29
N GLN A 21 8.88 0.43 15.30
CA GLN A 21 9.95 -0.22 14.54
C GLN A 21 10.89 -1.07 15.42
N TYR A 22 10.35 -1.70 16.47
CA TYR A 22 11.12 -2.64 17.28
C TYR A 22 10.24 -3.71 17.91
N PHE A 23 10.84 -4.85 18.20
CA PHE A 23 10.25 -5.80 19.15
C PHE A 23 11.17 -6.02 20.34
N THR A 24 10.61 -6.55 21.43
CA THR A 24 11.40 -6.90 22.62
C THR A 24 11.53 -8.39 22.79
N VAL A 25 12.76 -8.86 22.99
CA VAL A 25 13.05 -10.23 23.40
C VAL A 25 12.87 -10.32 24.92
N ASP A 26 11.93 -11.18 25.33
CA ASP A 26 11.65 -11.47 26.73
C ASP A 26 12.85 -12.13 27.42
N TYR A 27 13.04 -11.84 28.70
CA TYR A 27 14.08 -12.43 29.52
C TYR A 27 14.06 -13.98 29.54
N GLN A 28 12.90 -14.61 29.36
CA GLN A 28 12.76 -16.07 29.29
C GLN A 28 13.29 -16.65 27.97
N GLN A 29 13.25 -15.87 26.88
CA GLN A 29 13.61 -16.34 25.53
C GLN A 29 15.05 -16.01 25.16
N ARG A 30 15.62 -14.95 25.73
CA ARG A 30 16.96 -14.46 25.38
C ARG A 30 18.14 -15.33 25.86
N LYS A 31 17.87 -16.44 26.56
CA LYS A 31 18.85 -17.37 27.15
C LYS A 31 20.04 -16.66 27.82
N ASN A 32 21.23 -16.73 27.20
CA ASN A 32 22.51 -16.26 27.76
C ASN A 32 22.82 -14.79 27.44
N TRP A 33 21.88 -14.03 26.88
CA TRP A 33 21.96 -12.57 26.86
C TRP A 33 21.78 -12.00 28.28
N ASP A 34 22.73 -12.31 29.16
CA ASP A 34 22.85 -11.74 30.49
C ASP A 34 23.27 -10.28 30.35
N TYR A 35 22.60 -9.39 31.09
CA TYR A 35 22.90 -7.96 31.10
C TYR A 35 24.35 -7.66 31.47
N LYS A 36 25.00 -8.53 32.25
CA LYS A 36 26.42 -8.40 32.62
C LYS A 36 27.36 -8.43 31.42
N ASN A 37 27.04 -9.22 30.39
CA ASN A 37 27.85 -9.39 29.17
C ASN A 37 27.18 -8.78 27.94
N LEU A 38 26.11 -7.99 28.12
CA LEU A 38 25.24 -7.53 27.04
C LEU A 38 25.98 -6.76 25.95
N GLN A 39 27.06 -6.04 26.28
CA GLN A 39 27.88 -5.33 25.30
C GLN A 39 28.38 -6.23 24.17
N GLN A 40 28.66 -7.50 24.45
CA GLN A 40 29.13 -8.46 23.46
C GLN A 40 28.05 -8.86 22.44
N TYR A 41 26.79 -8.55 22.73
CA TYR A 41 25.64 -8.91 21.90
C TYR A 41 24.94 -7.70 21.28
N LEU A 42 25.39 -6.48 21.58
CA LEU A 42 24.85 -5.27 20.95
C LEU A 42 25.53 -5.06 19.61
N ALA A 43 24.81 -5.40 18.54
CA ALA A 43 25.32 -5.32 17.18
C ALA A 43 24.17 -5.26 16.17
N LYS A 44 24.53 -5.12 14.90
CA LYS A 44 23.62 -5.38 13.78
C LYS A 44 23.68 -6.87 13.45
N TYR A 45 22.51 -7.50 13.41
CA TYR A 45 22.33 -8.90 13.08
C TYR A 45 21.78 -9.01 11.66
N ARG A 46 22.51 -9.65 10.75
CA ARG A 46 22.04 -9.83 9.36
C ARG A 46 20.83 -10.75 9.31
N LEU A 47 19.79 -10.34 8.60
CA LEU A 47 18.55 -11.09 8.45
C LEU A 47 18.69 -12.12 7.33
N HIS A 48 18.30 -13.35 7.63
CA HIS A 48 18.20 -14.45 6.68
C HIS A 48 16.83 -15.12 6.78
N ILE A 49 16.48 -15.90 5.77
CA ILE A 49 15.26 -16.70 5.75
C ILE A 49 15.65 -18.16 5.58
N SER A 50 15.07 -19.06 6.40
CA SER A 50 15.37 -20.48 6.27
C SER A 50 14.77 -21.06 4.99
N GLU A 51 15.45 -22.04 4.41
CA GLU A 51 14.97 -22.76 3.23
C GLU A 51 13.60 -23.40 3.48
N SER A 52 13.35 -23.90 4.70
CA SER A 52 12.06 -24.47 5.09
C SER A 52 10.91 -23.47 5.00
N VAL A 53 11.14 -22.19 5.32
CA VAL A 53 10.13 -21.13 5.19
C VAL A 53 9.94 -20.76 3.72
N ARG A 54 11.03 -20.68 2.96
CA ARG A 54 10.98 -20.41 1.50
C ARG A 54 10.16 -21.47 0.76
N GLU A 55 10.47 -22.75 0.98
CA GLU A 55 9.78 -23.86 0.33
C GLU A 55 8.30 -23.94 0.73
N ARG A 56 7.96 -23.65 2.00
CA ARG A 56 6.55 -23.59 2.46
C ARG A 56 5.72 -22.61 1.64
N TYR A 57 6.29 -21.46 1.29
CA TYR A 57 5.58 -20.37 0.61
C TYR A 57 5.88 -20.26 -0.89
N LYS A 58 6.64 -21.18 -1.48
CA LYS A 58 7.03 -21.19 -2.90
C LYS A 58 5.88 -21.07 -3.89
N LYS A 59 4.72 -21.63 -3.56
CA LYS A 59 3.50 -21.58 -4.40
C LYS A 59 2.67 -20.31 -4.17
N SER A 60 2.94 -19.55 -3.11
CA SER A 60 2.24 -18.29 -2.81
C SER A 60 3.08 -17.13 -3.33
N HIS A 61 2.86 -16.77 -4.60
CA HIS A 61 3.65 -15.73 -5.29
C HIS A 61 3.78 -14.45 -4.45
N SER A 62 2.68 -13.96 -3.88
CA SER A 62 2.67 -12.73 -3.07
C SER A 62 3.49 -12.82 -1.77
N VAL A 63 3.69 -14.01 -1.21
CA VAL A 63 4.54 -14.18 -0.02
C VAL A 63 5.97 -14.44 -0.43
N TYR A 64 6.17 -15.26 -1.46
CA TYR A 64 7.50 -15.63 -1.94
C TYR A 64 8.29 -14.41 -2.42
N GLU A 65 7.67 -13.49 -3.15
CA GLU A 65 8.32 -12.23 -3.57
C GLU A 65 8.79 -11.40 -2.38
N GLN A 66 7.93 -11.22 -1.37
CA GLN A 66 8.27 -10.49 -0.15
C GLN A 66 9.43 -11.15 0.62
N LEU A 67 9.50 -12.49 0.63
CA LEU A 67 10.62 -13.21 1.21
C LEU A 67 11.92 -13.03 0.39
N ASN A 68 11.85 -12.92 -0.93
CA ASN A 68 13.02 -12.60 -1.75
C ASN A 68 13.52 -11.17 -1.47
N ASP A 69 12.61 -10.19 -1.45
CA ASP A 69 12.93 -8.79 -1.15
C ASP A 69 13.63 -8.62 0.21
N LEU A 70 13.23 -9.40 1.21
CA LEU A 70 13.88 -9.40 2.53
C LEU A 70 15.33 -9.87 2.49
N GLU A 71 15.65 -10.86 1.66
CA GLU A 71 17.00 -11.42 1.56
C GLU A 71 17.90 -10.56 0.65
N ASP A 72 17.35 -10.03 -0.45
CA ASP A 72 18.08 -9.18 -1.40
C ASP A 72 18.43 -7.80 -0.85
N SER A 73 17.69 -7.31 0.14
CA SER A 73 17.84 -5.96 0.70
C SER A 73 18.97 -5.78 1.72
N ASP A 74 19.82 -6.80 1.93
CA ASP A 74 20.86 -6.85 2.97
C ASP A 74 20.33 -6.41 4.36
N SER A 75 19.10 -6.85 4.65
CA SER A 75 18.36 -6.42 5.83
C SER A 75 19.06 -6.85 7.12
N SER A 76 18.97 -6.01 8.17
CA SER A 76 19.59 -6.32 9.47
C SER A 76 18.78 -5.78 10.65
N PHE A 77 18.81 -6.47 11.79
CA PHE A 77 18.22 -5.99 13.04
C PHE A 77 19.28 -5.35 13.92
N ALA A 78 19.02 -4.16 14.45
CA ALA A 78 19.89 -3.56 15.45
C ALA A 78 19.46 -4.02 16.85
N VAL A 79 20.34 -4.75 17.53
CA VAL A 79 20.09 -5.24 18.89
C VAL A 79 20.64 -4.21 19.89
N ASP A 80 19.72 -3.64 20.67
CA ASP A 80 19.97 -2.56 21.62
C ASP A 80 19.49 -2.93 23.03
N ARG A 81 19.97 -2.17 24.02
CA ARG A 81 19.41 -2.19 25.38
C ARG A 81 18.00 -1.64 25.40
N ASN A 82 17.16 -2.20 26.27
CA ASN A 82 15.88 -1.60 26.63
C ASN A 82 16.01 -0.89 27.98
N ASN A 83 16.41 0.38 27.97
CA ASN A 83 16.69 1.19 29.17
C ASN A 83 15.42 1.69 29.90
N GLY A 84 14.27 1.03 29.72
CA GLY A 84 13.03 1.44 30.38
C GLY A 84 13.14 1.31 31.90
N ILE A 85 12.82 2.38 32.63
CA ILE A 85 12.84 2.48 34.11
C ILE A 85 12.07 1.32 34.78
N ARG A 86 11.05 0.79 34.09
CA ARG A 86 10.19 -0.32 34.54
C ARG A 86 10.87 -1.69 34.62
N TYR A 87 12.09 -1.85 34.10
CA TYR A 87 12.78 -3.14 34.11
C TYR A 87 14.08 -3.07 34.94
N LYS A 88 14.10 -3.73 36.11
CA LYS A 88 15.27 -3.84 36.99
C LYS A 88 15.86 -5.25 37.00
N GLY A 89 17.19 -5.36 37.09
CA GLY A 89 17.91 -6.62 37.25
C GLY A 89 17.81 -7.57 36.03
N LYS A 90 17.77 -8.89 36.28
CA LYS A 90 17.75 -9.93 35.23
C LYS A 90 16.44 -10.00 34.41
N LYS A 91 15.43 -9.20 34.74
CA LYS A 91 14.14 -9.12 34.02
C LYS A 91 14.12 -8.07 32.90
N GLN A 92 15.27 -7.48 32.59
CA GLN A 92 15.37 -6.47 31.55
C GLN A 92 15.21 -7.07 30.16
N ASN A 93 14.30 -6.55 29.34
CA ASN A 93 14.13 -7.01 27.97
C ASN A 93 15.27 -6.51 27.07
N ILE A 94 15.44 -7.12 25.90
CA ILE A 94 16.36 -6.65 24.85
C ILE A 94 15.54 -6.14 23.68
N ARG A 95 15.93 -4.99 23.12
CA ARG A 95 15.19 -4.34 22.05
C ARG A 95 15.86 -4.67 20.72
N CYS A 96 15.10 -5.25 19.80
CA CYS A 96 15.55 -5.47 18.43
C CYS A 96 14.85 -4.44 17.55
N ARG A 97 15.60 -3.43 17.09
CA ARG A 97 15.13 -2.44 16.13
C ARG A 97 15.16 -3.02 14.73
N VAL A 98 14.08 -2.79 14.00
CA VAL A 98 13.85 -3.32 12.66
C VAL A 98 13.86 -2.15 11.68
N PRO A 99 14.67 -2.18 10.62
CA PRO A 99 14.69 -1.16 9.58
C PRO A 99 13.34 -0.99 8.88
N MET A 100 13.08 0.22 8.39
CA MET A 100 11.82 0.57 7.74
C MET A 100 11.45 -0.34 6.57
N ASN A 101 12.41 -0.71 5.72
CA ASN A 101 12.18 -1.61 4.59
C ASN A 101 11.67 -2.99 5.06
N VAL A 102 12.25 -3.54 6.13
CA VAL A 102 11.78 -4.80 6.72
C VAL A 102 10.39 -4.62 7.35
N VAL A 103 10.16 -3.51 8.06
CA VAL A 103 8.83 -3.23 8.66
C VAL A 103 7.75 -3.17 7.59
N ASN A 104 8.02 -2.57 6.43
CA ASN A 104 7.08 -2.53 5.31
C ASN A 104 6.78 -3.92 4.75
N ILE A 105 7.81 -4.75 4.59
CA ILE A 105 7.61 -6.13 4.14
C ILE A 105 6.81 -6.93 5.19
N PHE A 106 7.10 -6.75 6.49
CA PHE A 106 6.30 -7.39 7.54
C PHE A 106 4.85 -6.90 7.53
N LYS A 107 4.60 -5.61 7.28
CA LYS A 107 3.23 -5.09 7.10
C LYS A 107 2.49 -5.80 5.96
N ASN A 108 3.17 -6.09 4.85
CA ASN A 108 2.61 -6.86 3.74
C ASN A 108 2.30 -8.31 4.13
N LEU A 109 3.25 -8.97 4.80
CA LEU A 109 3.10 -10.36 5.22
C LEU A 109 1.95 -10.53 6.23
N PHE A 110 1.82 -9.62 7.19
CA PHE A 110 0.86 -9.69 8.30
C PHE A 110 -0.39 -8.83 8.10
N ILE A 111 -0.79 -8.58 6.84
CA ILE A 111 -1.95 -7.73 6.56
C ILE A 111 -3.25 -8.27 7.17
N SER A 112 -3.42 -9.59 7.21
CA SER A 112 -4.58 -10.19 7.87
C SER A 112 -4.69 -9.72 9.31
N THR A 113 -3.61 -9.80 10.09
CA THR A 113 -3.65 -9.35 11.48
C THR A 113 -3.98 -7.85 11.60
N LEU A 114 -3.37 -7.01 10.74
CA LEU A 114 -3.60 -5.57 10.78
C LEU A 114 -5.06 -5.19 10.47
N VAL A 115 -5.66 -5.84 9.47
CA VAL A 115 -7.07 -5.65 9.08
C VAL A 115 -8.00 -6.08 10.20
N TYR A 116 -7.81 -7.29 10.74
CA TYR A 116 -8.70 -7.82 11.77
C TYR A 116 -8.62 -6.99 13.04
N ASP A 117 -7.43 -6.54 13.43
CA ASP A 117 -7.25 -5.65 14.58
C ASP A 117 -7.96 -4.30 14.39
N ALA A 118 -7.85 -3.69 13.20
CA ALA A 118 -8.54 -2.43 12.92
C ALA A 118 -10.07 -2.54 13.00
N GLU A 119 -10.61 -3.68 12.59
CA GLU A 119 -12.03 -4.02 12.71
C GLU A 119 -12.42 -4.50 14.11
N LYS A 120 -11.48 -4.54 15.07
CA LYS A 120 -11.67 -5.09 16.42
C LYS A 120 -12.17 -6.53 16.42
N LYS A 121 -11.74 -7.32 15.43
CA LYS A 121 -12.09 -8.73 15.25
C LYS A 121 -10.91 -9.64 15.59
N THR A 122 -11.22 -10.85 16.04
CA THR A 122 -10.19 -11.88 16.26
C THR A 122 -9.85 -12.54 14.94
N ILE A 123 -8.57 -12.58 14.60
CA ILE A 123 -8.06 -13.35 13.46
C ILE A 123 -8.23 -14.86 13.71
N PRO A 124 -8.74 -15.66 12.74
CA PRO A 124 -9.11 -17.06 13.01
C PRO A 124 -7.95 -17.99 13.39
N GLN A 125 -6.81 -17.92 12.67
CA GLN A 125 -5.68 -18.83 12.88
C GLN A 125 -4.48 -18.19 13.59
N GLY A 126 -4.54 -16.88 13.85
CA GLY A 126 -3.37 -16.14 14.32
C GLY A 126 -2.27 -16.02 13.25
N GLU A 127 -1.29 -15.18 13.53
CA GLU A 127 -0.08 -15.06 12.72
C GLU A 127 1.13 -14.87 13.63
N SER A 128 2.25 -15.47 13.26
CA SER A 128 3.47 -15.41 14.06
C SER A 128 4.72 -15.59 13.23
N ILE A 129 5.84 -15.12 13.77
CA ILE A 129 7.17 -15.27 13.19
C ILE A 129 8.16 -15.75 14.25
N LYS A 130 8.96 -16.75 13.92
CA LYS A 130 10.00 -17.28 14.80
C LYS A 130 11.37 -16.92 14.25
N PHE A 131 12.15 -16.23 15.07
CA PHE A 131 13.52 -15.85 14.77
C PHE A 131 14.49 -16.78 15.50
N GLU A 132 15.51 -17.28 14.81
CA GLU A 132 16.70 -17.87 15.42
C GLU A 132 17.84 -16.84 15.39
N PHE A 133 18.31 -16.43 16.56
CA PHE A 133 19.47 -15.55 16.68
C PHE A 133 20.74 -16.39 16.83
N ASP A 134 21.75 -16.12 16.01
CA ASP A 134 23.11 -16.59 16.20
C ASP A 134 24.02 -15.46 16.67
N THR A 135 24.35 -15.49 17.95
CA THR A 135 25.13 -14.42 18.59
C THR A 135 26.61 -14.46 18.29
N GLN A 136 27.13 -15.55 17.72
CA GLN A 136 28.54 -15.66 17.34
C GLN A 136 28.76 -15.08 15.95
N ASN A 137 27.83 -15.34 15.04
CA ASN A 137 27.91 -14.91 13.64
C ASN A 137 27.17 -13.59 13.37
N TYR A 138 26.48 -13.04 14.38
CA TYR A 138 25.63 -11.85 14.25
C TYR A 138 24.61 -11.98 13.11
N THR A 139 23.88 -13.09 13.12
CA THR A 139 22.79 -13.36 12.17
C THR A 139 21.48 -13.64 12.89
N VAL A 140 20.38 -13.29 12.24
CA VAL A 140 19.02 -13.61 12.67
C VAL A 140 18.30 -14.28 11.51
N CYS A 141 17.80 -15.48 11.72
CA CYS A 141 17.15 -16.27 10.68
C CYS A 141 15.65 -16.40 10.99
N ILE A 142 14.79 -16.15 10.00
CA ILE A 142 13.37 -16.49 10.07
C ILE A 142 13.26 -18.00 9.84
N VAL A 143 13.05 -18.75 10.92
CA VAL A 143 13.01 -20.23 10.90
C VAL A 143 11.59 -20.80 10.85
N ASP A 144 10.59 -19.96 11.14
CA ASP A 144 9.19 -20.31 11.04
C ASP A 144 8.36 -19.05 10.79
N LEU A 145 7.34 -19.17 9.94
CA LEU A 145 6.44 -18.08 9.57
C LEU A 145 5.05 -18.67 9.40
N ILE A 146 4.08 -18.16 10.16
CA ILE A 146 2.67 -18.57 10.13
C ILE A 146 1.85 -17.36 9.71
N LEU A 147 1.20 -17.48 8.56
CA LEU A 147 0.37 -16.44 7.95
C LEU A 147 -1.04 -16.97 7.74
N TYR A 148 -2.04 -16.13 7.99
CA TYR A 148 -3.44 -16.39 7.69
C TYR A 148 -3.76 -15.85 6.30
N GLN A 149 -4.00 -16.76 5.35
CA GLN A 149 -4.24 -16.43 3.93
C GLN A 149 -5.67 -16.83 3.53
N PRO A 150 -6.70 -16.03 3.86
CA PRO A 150 -8.07 -16.36 3.49
C PRO A 150 -8.23 -16.36 1.97
N GLN A 151 -8.59 -17.50 1.41
CA GLN A 151 -8.91 -17.60 -0.01
C GLN A 151 -10.24 -16.90 -0.30
N ASN A 152 -10.30 -16.16 -1.42
CA ASN A 152 -11.51 -15.53 -1.94
C ASN A 152 -12.20 -14.51 -1.02
N ASN A 153 -11.52 -13.95 0.00
CA ASN A 153 -12.06 -12.84 0.78
C ASN A 153 -11.80 -11.51 0.02
N PRO A 154 -12.82 -10.81 -0.50
CA PRO A 154 -12.63 -9.62 -1.32
C PRO A 154 -11.94 -8.47 -0.56
N TYR A 155 -12.22 -8.35 0.73
CA TYR A 155 -11.60 -7.34 1.59
C TYR A 155 -10.11 -7.62 1.79
N PHE A 156 -9.72 -8.89 1.98
CA PHE A 156 -8.31 -9.27 2.07
C PHE A 156 -7.57 -9.03 0.75
N CYS A 157 -8.16 -9.43 -0.37
CA CYS A 157 -7.59 -9.15 -1.70
C CYS A 157 -7.44 -7.64 -1.93
N TYR A 158 -8.44 -6.85 -1.55
CA TYR A 158 -8.39 -5.39 -1.63
C TYR A 158 -7.29 -4.81 -0.74
N ALA A 159 -7.26 -5.14 0.55
CA ALA A 159 -6.26 -4.61 1.50
C ALA A 159 -4.83 -4.99 1.07
N ARG A 160 -4.62 -6.25 0.66
CA ARG A 160 -3.32 -6.72 0.18
C ARG A 160 -2.88 -5.98 -1.09
N ASN A 161 -3.75 -5.88 -2.09
CA ASN A 161 -3.44 -5.17 -3.33
C ASN A 161 -3.22 -3.67 -3.07
N ALA A 162 -4.02 -3.09 -2.19
CA ALA A 162 -3.90 -1.70 -1.86
C ALA A 162 -2.63 -1.43 -1.04
N ILE A 163 -2.08 -2.38 -0.27
CA ILE A 163 -0.78 -2.18 0.41
C ILE A 163 0.42 -2.47 -0.48
N SER A 164 0.30 -3.44 -1.39
CA SER A 164 1.35 -3.67 -2.37
C SER A 164 1.52 -2.46 -3.31
N THR A 165 0.47 -1.65 -3.46
CA THR A 165 0.46 -0.49 -4.36
C THR A 165 0.47 0.86 -3.62
N LEU A 166 -0.02 0.91 -2.39
CA LEU A 166 -0.09 2.10 -1.53
C LEU A 166 0.45 1.72 -0.15
N SER A 167 0.92 2.63 0.69
CA SER A 167 1.36 2.20 2.03
C SER A 167 0.18 1.77 2.93
N VAL A 168 0.40 1.04 4.03
CA VAL A 168 -0.70 0.65 4.97
C VAL A 168 -1.52 1.84 5.46
N GLU A 169 -0.91 3.02 5.51
CA GLU A 169 -1.54 4.28 5.87
C GLU A 169 -2.59 4.73 4.84
N ALA A 170 -2.38 4.39 3.57
CA ALA A 170 -3.32 4.72 2.50
C ALA A 170 -4.61 3.86 2.54
N ILE A 171 -4.59 2.71 3.21
CA ILE A 171 -5.78 1.85 3.38
C ILE A 171 -6.52 2.09 4.69
N GLY A 172 -6.24 3.20 5.38
CA GLY A 172 -6.97 3.62 6.58
C GLY A 172 -6.46 3.00 7.89
N LEU A 173 -5.36 2.26 7.88
CA LEU A 173 -4.75 1.65 9.08
C LEU A 173 -3.85 2.63 9.84
N ASN A 174 -4.36 3.85 10.09
CA ASN A 174 -3.60 4.98 10.62
C ASN A 174 -3.01 4.74 12.01
N GLN A 175 -3.57 3.83 12.82
CA GLN A 175 -2.96 3.48 14.11
C GLN A 175 -1.57 2.83 13.99
N TYR A 176 -1.24 2.30 12.81
CA TYR A 176 0.04 1.69 12.46
C TYR A 176 0.91 2.59 11.56
N ALA A 177 0.48 3.84 11.35
CA ALA A 177 1.22 4.85 10.61
C ALA A 177 2.40 5.36 11.43
N ILE A 178 3.60 5.28 10.87
CA ILE A 178 4.80 5.83 11.51
C ILE A 178 4.78 7.37 11.48
N ASP A 179 4.19 7.96 10.43
CA ASP A 179 3.90 9.38 10.31
C ASP A 179 2.40 9.66 10.45
N LYS A 180 1.91 9.78 11.69
CA LYS A 180 0.49 10.13 11.96
C LYS A 180 0.09 11.50 11.39
N ASP A 181 1.06 12.40 11.24
CA ASP A 181 0.85 13.80 10.84
C ASP A 181 1.02 14.06 9.34
N LYS A 182 1.37 13.06 8.52
CA LYS A 182 1.35 13.25 7.06
C LYS A 182 -0.09 13.53 6.63
N LYS A 183 -0.32 14.69 6.01
CA LYS A 183 -1.59 15.08 5.37
C LYS A 183 -2.08 13.93 4.46
N ILE A 184 -3.40 13.84 4.23
CA ILE A 184 -3.94 12.91 3.21
C ILE A 184 -3.13 13.15 1.94
N ARG A 185 -2.48 12.10 1.43
CA ARG A 185 -1.70 12.20 0.19
C ARG A 185 -2.70 12.38 -0.95
N ASP A 186 -2.63 13.52 -1.60
CA ASP A 186 -3.43 13.81 -2.79
C ASP A 186 -2.69 13.25 -4.01
N PHE A 187 -3.37 12.39 -4.77
CA PHE A 187 -2.81 11.84 -6.00
C PHE A 187 -2.66 12.91 -7.08
N TYR A 188 -3.47 13.96 -7.01
CA TYR A 188 -3.60 14.97 -8.05
C TYR A 188 -2.74 16.20 -7.74
N ASP A 189 -2.03 16.72 -8.75
CA ASP A 189 -1.51 18.09 -8.67
C ASP A 189 -2.66 19.06 -8.98
N ARG A 190 -3.30 19.58 -7.91
CA ARG A 190 -4.42 20.52 -8.03
C ARG A 190 -4.12 21.75 -8.88
N ARG A 191 -2.85 22.17 -8.98
CA ARG A 191 -2.43 23.31 -9.80
C ARG A 191 -2.47 23.00 -11.30
N GLN A 192 -2.53 21.73 -11.66
CA GLN A 192 -2.47 21.22 -13.02
C GLN A 192 -3.71 20.40 -13.39
N MET A 193 -4.82 20.58 -12.66
CA MET A 193 -6.12 20.05 -13.06
C MET A 193 -6.79 21.00 -14.06
N SER A 194 -7.29 20.45 -15.16
CA SER A 194 -7.90 21.25 -16.20
C SER A 194 -9.42 21.35 -16.04
N LYS A 195 -9.98 22.49 -16.48
CA LYS A 195 -11.37 22.56 -16.93
C LYS A 195 -11.52 21.81 -18.25
N TRP A 196 -12.75 21.61 -18.71
CA TRP A 196 -13.01 21.21 -20.09
C TRP A 196 -12.47 22.26 -21.07
N ARG A 197 -11.82 21.80 -22.13
CA ARG A 197 -11.19 22.62 -23.17
C ARG A 197 -11.58 22.09 -24.54
N ASP A 198 -11.73 22.99 -25.52
CA ASP A 198 -11.87 22.59 -26.93
C ASP A 198 -10.60 21.90 -27.43
N ARG A 199 -10.75 20.85 -28.24
CA ARG A 199 -9.64 20.11 -28.87
C ARG A 199 -8.66 21.01 -29.62
N SER A 200 -9.12 22.12 -30.20
CA SER A 200 -8.28 23.12 -30.89
C SER A 200 -7.18 23.69 -29.99
N ASN A 201 -7.37 23.70 -28.67
CA ASN A 201 -6.40 24.20 -27.71
C ASN A 201 -5.29 23.21 -27.35
N LEU A 202 -5.42 21.93 -27.71
CA LEU A 202 -4.47 20.88 -27.32
C LEU A 202 -3.03 21.18 -27.78
N LYS A 203 -2.87 21.76 -28.96
CA LYS A 203 -1.54 22.12 -29.51
C LYS A 203 -0.82 23.20 -28.71
N LYS A 204 -1.55 24.00 -27.92
CA LYS A 204 -1.02 25.11 -27.11
C LYS A 204 -0.90 24.75 -25.62
N ASP A 205 -1.24 23.51 -25.27
CA ASP A 205 -1.39 23.07 -23.88
C ASP A 205 -0.12 22.38 -23.37
N ASN A 206 0.93 23.18 -23.17
CA ASN A 206 2.26 22.70 -22.75
C ASN A 206 2.29 22.15 -21.31
N ALA A 207 1.24 22.42 -20.51
CA ALA A 207 1.14 21.91 -19.14
C ALA A 207 1.02 20.37 -19.08
N LEU A 208 0.67 19.74 -20.20
CA LEU A 208 0.51 18.30 -20.36
C LEU A 208 1.79 17.54 -20.69
N ASP A 209 2.82 18.25 -21.16
CA ASP A 209 3.94 17.60 -21.81
C ASP A 209 4.82 16.84 -20.82
N GLY A 210 5.08 15.56 -21.13
CA GLY A 210 5.82 14.65 -20.25
C GLY A 210 5.14 14.34 -18.91
N LYS A 211 3.87 14.71 -18.72
CA LYS A 211 3.17 14.50 -17.44
C LYS A 211 2.32 13.24 -17.43
N PRO A 212 2.39 12.43 -16.36
CA PRO A 212 1.47 11.33 -16.16
C PRO A 212 0.11 11.83 -15.67
N GLY A 213 -0.96 11.13 -16.06
CA GLY A 213 -2.27 11.40 -15.49
C GLY A 213 -3.43 10.66 -16.14
N VAL A 214 -4.63 11.06 -15.73
CA VAL A 214 -5.92 10.58 -16.27
C VAL A 214 -6.56 11.70 -17.07
N TYR A 215 -7.17 11.36 -18.21
CA TYR A 215 -7.85 12.28 -19.10
C TYR A 215 -9.25 11.79 -19.44
N MET A 216 -10.10 12.75 -19.83
CA MET A 216 -11.43 12.49 -20.33
C MET A 216 -11.61 13.21 -21.67
N LEU A 217 -12.19 12.51 -22.64
CA LEU A 217 -12.50 13.04 -23.97
C LEU A 217 -14.02 13.04 -24.14
N PHE A 218 -14.54 14.10 -24.76
CA PHE A 218 -15.97 14.26 -25.01
C PHE A 218 -16.24 14.64 -26.45
N ASN A 219 -17.17 13.92 -27.07
CA ASN A 219 -17.76 14.28 -28.35
C ASN A 219 -19.13 14.91 -28.10
N LYS A 220 -19.27 16.22 -28.35
CA LYS A 220 -20.53 16.95 -28.13
C LYS A 220 -21.65 16.54 -29.08
N ASP A 221 -21.31 16.09 -30.29
CA ASP A 221 -22.27 15.79 -31.35
C ASP A 221 -22.87 14.40 -31.15
N LYS A 222 -22.06 13.45 -30.65
CA LYS A 222 -22.49 12.09 -30.31
C LYS A 222 -22.88 11.90 -28.84
N GLY A 223 -22.52 12.84 -27.97
CA GLY A 223 -22.68 12.70 -26.51
C GLY A 223 -21.79 11.62 -25.89
N HIS A 224 -20.70 11.23 -26.55
CA HIS A 224 -19.82 10.15 -26.09
C HIS A 224 -18.74 10.68 -25.15
N ILE A 225 -18.52 9.96 -24.05
CA ILE A 225 -17.41 10.19 -23.11
C ILE A 225 -16.46 9.00 -23.16
N TYR A 226 -15.16 9.31 -23.16
CA TYR A 226 -14.09 8.34 -23.02
C TYR A 226 -13.18 8.76 -21.87
N ILE A 227 -12.67 7.80 -21.11
CA ILE A 227 -11.74 8.00 -20.00
C ILE A 227 -10.51 7.15 -20.28
N GLY A 228 -9.33 7.74 -20.12
CA GLY A 228 -8.07 7.04 -20.33
C GLY A 228 -6.96 7.53 -19.40
N LYS A 229 -5.85 6.79 -19.38
CA LYS A 229 -4.61 7.16 -18.69
C LYS A 229 -3.40 7.25 -19.60
N ALA A 230 -2.40 8.01 -19.19
CA ALA A 230 -1.12 8.07 -19.89
C ALA A 230 0.04 8.39 -18.95
N LYS A 231 1.23 7.90 -19.28
CA LYS A 231 2.50 8.40 -18.71
C LYS A 231 2.91 9.75 -19.34
N ASN A 232 2.45 10.01 -20.57
CA ASN A 232 2.56 11.31 -21.24
C ASN A 232 1.17 11.67 -21.80
N LEU A 233 0.47 12.56 -21.10
CA LEU A 233 -0.89 12.97 -21.44
C LEU A 233 -0.98 13.61 -22.83
N LEU A 234 -0.07 14.54 -23.16
CA LEU A 234 -0.12 15.27 -24.41
C LEU A 234 -0.06 14.33 -25.61
N ASN A 235 0.90 13.41 -25.60
CA ASN A 235 1.09 12.45 -26.69
C ASN A 235 -0.09 11.51 -26.82
N ARG A 236 -0.63 11.01 -25.70
CA ARG A 236 -1.74 10.06 -25.73
C ARG A 236 -3.04 10.70 -26.22
N ILE A 237 -3.35 11.93 -25.79
CA ILE A 237 -4.55 12.65 -26.23
C ILE A 237 -4.46 13.02 -27.72
N LYS A 238 -3.25 13.35 -28.22
CA LYS A 238 -2.99 13.53 -29.65
C LYS A 238 -3.17 12.24 -30.43
N GLN A 239 -2.66 11.12 -29.93
CA GLN A 239 -2.78 9.82 -30.60
C GLN A 239 -4.24 9.44 -30.90
N HIS A 240 -5.18 9.72 -30.00
CA HIS A 240 -6.61 9.51 -30.25
C HIS A 240 -7.09 10.24 -31.53
N SER A 241 -6.56 11.42 -31.80
CA SER A 241 -6.90 12.21 -33.00
C SER A 241 -6.30 11.67 -34.30
N GLU A 242 -5.22 10.89 -34.20
CA GLU A 242 -4.39 10.49 -35.33
C GLU A 242 -4.77 9.11 -35.87
N ASP A 243 -5.37 8.25 -35.04
CA ASP A 243 -5.84 6.93 -35.45
C ASP A 243 -7.34 6.95 -35.82
N PRO A 244 -7.70 6.76 -37.11
CA PRO A 244 -9.10 6.72 -37.53
C PRO A 244 -9.91 5.57 -36.92
N LYS A 245 -9.25 4.54 -36.37
CA LYS A 245 -9.90 3.39 -35.73
C LYS A 245 -10.05 3.55 -34.22
N ASP A 246 -9.55 4.64 -33.66
CA ASP A 246 -9.67 4.89 -32.23
C ASP A 246 -11.14 5.09 -31.82
N PRO A 247 -11.59 4.50 -30.69
CA PRO A 247 -12.98 4.57 -30.26
C PRO A 247 -13.53 5.99 -30.07
N ILE A 248 -12.67 6.99 -29.95
CA ILE A 248 -13.07 8.39 -29.75
C ILE A 248 -12.26 9.37 -30.60
N ASN A 249 -11.87 8.98 -31.82
CA ASN A 249 -11.05 9.81 -32.71
C ASN A 249 -11.59 11.21 -33.05
N ASP A 250 -12.91 11.38 -32.95
CA ASP A 250 -13.67 12.57 -33.28
C ASP A 250 -14.06 13.38 -32.04
N TYR A 251 -13.38 13.18 -30.90
CA TYR A 251 -13.62 14.02 -29.73
C TYR A 251 -13.48 15.51 -30.07
N THR A 252 -14.29 16.29 -29.38
CA THR A 252 -14.41 17.74 -29.55
C THR A 252 -13.84 18.50 -28.37
N HIS A 253 -13.88 17.90 -27.18
CA HIS A 253 -13.41 18.49 -25.94
C HIS A 253 -12.56 17.48 -25.17
N TYR A 254 -11.66 18.00 -24.35
CA TYR A 254 -10.86 17.21 -23.43
C TYR A 254 -10.76 17.88 -22.06
N ARG A 255 -10.48 17.08 -21.04
CA ARG A 255 -9.99 17.54 -19.74
C ARG A 255 -9.01 16.52 -19.18
N TYR A 256 -8.22 16.94 -18.21
CA TYR A 256 -7.22 16.08 -17.59
C TYR A 256 -6.98 16.44 -16.13
N SER A 257 -6.41 15.47 -15.42
CA SER A 257 -5.85 15.64 -14.10
C SER A 257 -4.44 15.06 -14.10
N VAL A 258 -3.44 15.93 -13.90
CA VAL A 258 -2.04 15.49 -13.72
C VAL A 258 -1.93 14.76 -12.38
N ILE A 259 -1.27 13.61 -12.42
CA ILE A 259 -0.96 12.80 -11.25
C ILE A 259 0.50 13.07 -10.87
N SER A 260 0.77 13.24 -9.57
CA SER A 260 2.15 13.43 -9.11
C SER A 260 3.01 12.24 -9.52
N GLU A 261 4.25 12.49 -9.92
CA GLU A 261 5.10 11.49 -10.59
C GLU A 261 5.34 10.25 -9.73
N GLU A 262 5.41 10.43 -8.40
CA GLU A 262 5.55 9.35 -7.43
C GLU A 262 4.35 8.37 -7.41
N TYR A 263 3.23 8.70 -8.06
CA TYR A 263 2.03 7.87 -8.14
C TYR A 263 1.78 7.34 -9.56
N SER A 264 2.73 7.47 -10.47
CA SER A 264 2.56 7.05 -11.88
C SER A 264 2.26 5.55 -12.05
N GLU A 265 2.71 4.71 -11.13
CA GLU A 265 2.38 3.28 -11.10
C GLU A 265 0.91 2.99 -10.80
N LEU A 266 0.21 3.94 -10.17
CA LEU A 266 -1.20 3.83 -9.78
C LEU A 266 -2.18 4.24 -10.86
N LEU A 267 -1.69 4.72 -12.01
CA LEU A 267 -2.55 5.28 -13.06
C LEU A 267 -3.68 4.33 -13.47
N TYR A 268 -3.45 3.02 -13.47
CA TYR A 268 -4.50 2.04 -13.79
C TYR A 268 -5.60 1.97 -12.72
N LEU A 269 -5.26 2.09 -11.43
CA LEU A 269 -6.24 2.14 -10.36
C LEU A 269 -7.06 3.43 -10.42
N ILE A 270 -6.39 4.55 -10.64
CA ILE A 270 -7.01 5.88 -10.70
C ILE A 270 -7.96 5.97 -11.92
N GLU A 271 -7.52 5.46 -13.08
CA GLU A 271 -8.37 5.33 -14.28
C GLU A 271 -9.57 4.44 -14.02
N ASN A 272 -9.36 3.25 -13.44
CA ASN A 272 -10.45 2.32 -13.18
C ASN A 272 -11.48 2.94 -12.23
N ALA A 273 -11.03 3.58 -11.14
CA ALA A 273 -11.93 4.30 -10.23
C ALA A 273 -12.74 5.39 -10.97
N ALA A 274 -12.09 6.19 -11.81
CA ALA A 274 -12.78 7.21 -12.61
C ALA A 274 -13.82 6.61 -13.58
N ILE A 275 -13.52 5.48 -14.21
CA ILE A 275 -14.46 4.76 -15.08
C ILE A 275 -15.67 4.26 -14.26
N HIS A 276 -15.42 3.63 -13.12
CA HIS A 276 -16.46 3.11 -12.24
C HIS A 276 -17.40 4.22 -11.75
N ASP A 277 -16.85 5.33 -11.26
CA ASP A 277 -17.63 6.46 -10.74
C ASP A 277 -18.47 7.10 -11.84
N VAL A 278 -17.91 7.27 -13.04
CA VAL A 278 -18.65 7.84 -14.19
C VAL A 278 -19.71 6.87 -14.68
N ALA A 279 -19.47 5.56 -14.70
CA ALA A 279 -20.44 4.55 -15.14
C ALA A 279 -21.67 4.45 -14.22
N TRP A 280 -21.57 4.86 -12.96
CA TRP A 280 -22.74 4.99 -12.07
C TRP A 280 -23.61 6.20 -12.41
N ILE A 281 -23.04 7.23 -13.03
CA ILE A 281 -23.75 8.47 -13.37
C ILE A 281 -24.27 8.41 -14.81
N ILE A 282 -23.42 8.00 -15.74
CA ILE A 282 -23.65 8.01 -17.19
C ILE A 282 -23.72 6.58 -17.69
N ASP A 283 -24.60 6.32 -18.65
CA ASP A 283 -24.79 4.96 -19.17
C ASP A 283 -23.52 4.42 -19.87
N MET A 284 -23.23 3.14 -19.62
CA MET A 284 -22.14 2.40 -20.25
C MET A 284 -22.75 1.19 -20.99
N PRO A 285 -23.22 1.36 -22.24
CA PRO A 285 -24.13 0.40 -22.89
C PRO A 285 -23.53 -1.01 -23.09
N THR A 286 -22.21 -1.10 -23.21
CA THR A 286 -21.50 -2.37 -23.44
C THR A 286 -21.25 -3.15 -22.14
N ALA A 287 -21.50 -2.55 -20.99
CA ALA A 287 -21.18 -3.12 -19.69
C ALA A 287 -22.30 -4.05 -19.20
N LYS A 288 -22.02 -5.36 -19.13
CA LYS A 288 -23.01 -6.38 -18.74
C LYS A 288 -23.25 -6.51 -17.23
N VAL A 289 -22.33 -6.00 -16.42
CA VAL A 289 -22.27 -6.26 -14.96
C VAL A 289 -22.45 -5.00 -14.12
N TYR A 290 -22.52 -3.82 -14.74
CA TYR A 290 -22.66 -2.57 -14.00
C TYR A 290 -24.12 -2.30 -13.62
N THR A 291 -24.29 -1.70 -12.44
CA THR A 291 -25.59 -1.23 -11.95
C THR A 291 -26.17 -0.18 -12.91
N PRO A 292 -27.50 -0.10 -13.10
CA PRO A 292 -28.10 0.92 -13.96
C PRO A 292 -27.66 2.33 -13.56
N SER A 293 -27.19 3.12 -14.54
CA SER A 293 -26.69 4.46 -14.33
C SER A 293 -27.79 5.45 -13.91
N LEU A 294 -27.40 6.55 -13.25
CA LEU A 294 -28.31 7.62 -12.86
C LEU A 294 -28.99 8.28 -14.06
N SER A 295 -28.27 8.42 -15.18
CA SER A 295 -28.78 9.01 -16.43
C SER A 295 -29.93 8.20 -17.05
N LYS A 296 -30.07 6.91 -16.71
CA LYS A 296 -31.22 6.09 -17.11
C LYS A 296 -32.49 6.39 -16.32
N LYS A 297 -32.37 7.02 -15.13
CA LYS A 297 -33.49 7.34 -14.26
C LYS A 297 -33.91 8.81 -14.35
N PHE A 298 -32.96 9.73 -14.51
CA PHE A 298 -33.24 11.17 -14.52
C PHE A 298 -32.33 11.91 -15.52
N SER A 299 -32.80 13.08 -15.96
CA SER A 299 -31.96 14.02 -16.70
C SER A 299 -30.90 14.65 -15.78
N LEU A 300 -29.64 14.62 -16.19
CA LEU A 300 -28.53 15.17 -15.41
C LEU A 300 -28.35 16.69 -15.54
N THR A 301 -29.10 17.34 -16.43
CA THR A 301 -28.88 18.75 -16.83
C THR A 301 -28.94 19.73 -15.64
N ASN A 302 -29.68 19.40 -14.59
CA ASN A 302 -29.85 20.25 -13.40
C ASN A 302 -29.27 19.63 -12.11
N CYS A 303 -28.55 18.52 -12.21
CA CYS A 303 -27.94 17.87 -11.04
C CYS A 303 -26.73 18.69 -10.55
N LYS A 304 -26.63 18.88 -9.23
CA LYS A 304 -25.50 19.60 -8.59
C LYS A 304 -24.88 18.72 -7.52
N LEU A 305 -23.55 18.63 -7.51
CA LEU A 305 -22.80 18.04 -6.41
C LEU A 305 -22.79 19.05 -5.24
N ILE A 306 -23.27 18.62 -4.07
CA ILE A 306 -23.35 19.47 -2.87
C ILE A 306 -22.08 19.42 -2.02
N ASN A 307 -21.26 18.38 -2.16
CA ASN A 307 -19.98 18.26 -1.48
C ASN A 307 -18.95 19.23 -2.09
N ASN A 308 -18.16 19.84 -1.24
CA ASN A 308 -16.97 20.60 -1.61
C ASN A 308 -15.73 19.72 -1.45
N VAL A 309 -14.79 19.85 -2.39
CA VAL A 309 -13.52 19.07 -2.42
C VAL A 309 -12.67 19.29 -1.17
N GLU A 310 -12.87 20.42 -0.47
CA GLU A 310 -12.10 20.81 0.70
C GLU A 310 -12.54 20.13 2.01
N HIS A 311 -13.68 19.44 2.05
CA HIS A 311 -14.20 18.81 3.27
C HIS A 311 -13.89 17.31 3.37
N GLN A 312 -12.84 16.83 2.70
CA GLN A 312 -12.36 15.46 2.92
C GLN A 312 -11.79 15.34 4.34
N THR A 313 -12.58 14.80 5.27
CA THR A 313 -12.15 14.51 6.63
C THR A 313 -11.71 13.06 6.75
N ARG A 314 -10.62 12.81 7.49
CA ARG A 314 -10.18 11.44 7.83
C ARG A 314 -11.13 10.70 8.76
N LYS A 315 -12.02 11.43 9.44
CA LYS A 315 -13.01 10.87 10.37
C LYS A 315 -14.36 10.85 9.65
N GLN A 316 -14.95 9.67 9.57
CA GLN A 316 -16.35 9.45 9.19
C GLN A 316 -17.23 9.57 10.42
#